data_AF-A0A838YG33-F1
#
_entry.id   AF-A0A838YG33-F1
#
_cell.length_a   1.000
_cell.length_b   1.000
_cell.length_c   1.000
_cell.angle_alpha   90.00
_cell.angle_beta   90.00
_cell.angle_gamma   90.00
#
_symmetry.space_group_name_H-M   'P 1'
#
loop_
_entity.id
_entity.type
_entity.pdbx_description
1 polymer ?
#
loop_
_entity_poly.entity_id
_entity_poly.type
_entity_poly.pdbx_seq_one_letter_code
_entity_poly.pdbx_strand_id
1 'polypeptide(L)'
;MSGKPLPKIDPVTAQKIADVLNKRGFVTHDDFPLVLQKEFGDFIKRKIRTLNKHGYTGGTLEPWSTNFRQANFTYGARVIARQVPDTRLDAYTNATAGPPSGLALSKLTIGDLSHLLLGLVFACPCGHQTKVDSNLYSFADRKKDCTQATAVCPACKAVITSPSDAYRLF
;
A
#
# COMPACT_ATOMS: atom_id res chain seq x y z
N MET A 1 -17.86 -30.55 5.33
CA MET A 1 -17.84 -29.20 5.93
C MET A 1 -18.65 -28.27 5.04
N SER A 2 -19.82 -27.83 5.49
CA SER A 2 -20.70 -26.94 4.73
C SER A 2 -20.03 -25.57 4.62
N GLY A 3 -19.44 -25.27 3.46
CA GLY A 3 -18.70 -24.04 3.23
C GLY A 3 -19.68 -22.88 3.17
N LYS A 4 -19.61 -21.97 4.15
CA LYS A 4 -20.27 -20.66 4.02
C LYS A 4 -19.90 -20.08 2.65
N PRO A 5 -20.87 -19.57 1.87
CA PRO A 5 -20.57 -18.96 0.59
C PRO A 5 -19.58 -17.82 0.83
N LEU A 6 -18.46 -17.85 0.09
CA LEU A 6 -17.45 -16.81 0.18
C LEU A 6 -18.08 -15.44 -0.14
N PRO A 7 -17.74 -14.38 0.61
CA PRO A 7 -18.28 -13.06 0.35
C PRO A 7 -18.06 -12.66 -1.11
N LYS A 8 -19.03 -11.95 -1.69
CA LYS A 8 -18.91 -11.39 -3.04
C LYS A 8 -18.08 -10.10 -2.95
N ILE A 9 -17.30 -9.83 -4.00
CA ILE A 9 -16.66 -8.53 -4.20
C ILE A 9 -17.56 -7.76 -5.16
N ASP A 10 -17.99 -6.56 -4.80
CA ASP A 10 -18.74 -5.70 -5.70
C ASP A 10 -17.85 -5.24 -6.88
N PRO A 11 -18.43 -4.85 -8.02
CA PRO A 11 -17.66 -4.46 -9.20
C PRO A 11 -16.64 -3.34 -8.97
N VAL A 12 -16.96 -2.35 -8.13
CA VAL A 12 -16.08 -1.19 -7.89
C VAL A 12 -14.86 -1.63 -7.10
N THR A 13 -15.07 -2.40 -6.02
CA THR A 13 -13.96 -2.95 -5.24
C THR A 13 -13.11 -3.92 -6.06
N ALA A 14 -13.73 -4.75 -6.91
CA ALA A 14 -13.01 -5.67 -7.79
C ALA A 14 -12.10 -4.92 -8.78
N GLN A 15 -12.59 -3.83 -9.36
CA GLN A 15 -11.80 -2.96 -10.24
C GLN A 15 -10.62 -2.33 -9.49
N LYS A 16 -10.83 -1.78 -8.29
CA LYS A 16 -9.75 -1.19 -7.49
C LYS A 16 -8.67 -2.21 -7.12
N ILE A 17 -9.06 -3.42 -6.69
CA ILE A 17 -8.11 -4.50 -6.39
C ILE A 17 -7.31 -4.87 -7.64
N ALA A 18 -7.98 -5.00 -8.80
CA ALA A 18 -7.32 -5.29 -10.07
C ALA A 18 -6.29 -4.21 -10.43
N ASP A 19 -6.66 -2.93 -10.31
CA ASP A 19 -5.77 -1.80 -10.61
C ASP A 19 -4.54 -1.78 -9.69
N VAL A 20 -4.73 -2.01 -8.38
CA VAL A 20 -3.62 -2.07 -7.43
C VAL A 20 -2.70 -3.26 -7.72
N LEU A 21 -3.25 -4.44 -7.99
CA LEU A 21 -2.47 -5.62 -8.39
C LEU A 21 -1.70 -5.38 -9.69
N ASN A 22 -2.32 -4.73 -10.68
CA ASN A 22 -1.68 -4.41 -11.96
C ASN A 22 -0.61 -3.32 -11.84
N LYS A 23 -0.69 -2.41 -10.87
CA LYS A 23 0.33 -1.36 -10.69
C LYS A 23 1.45 -1.83 -9.77
N ARG A 24 1.09 -2.33 -8.58
CA ARG A 24 2.03 -2.63 -7.50
C ARG A 24 2.45 -4.09 -7.42
N GLY A 25 1.65 -5.01 -7.98
CA GLY A 25 1.94 -6.45 -7.95
C GLY A 25 1.51 -7.17 -6.66
N PHE A 26 0.88 -6.48 -5.71
CA PHE A 26 0.32 -7.08 -4.51
C PHE A 26 -0.75 -6.19 -3.87
N VAL A 27 -1.62 -6.81 -3.07
CA VAL A 27 -2.60 -6.16 -2.18
C VAL A 27 -2.52 -6.75 -0.79
N THR A 28 -2.82 -5.97 0.23
CA THR A 28 -2.93 -6.41 1.63
C THR A 28 -4.37 -6.29 2.12
N HIS A 29 -4.66 -6.99 3.22
CA HIS A 29 -5.92 -6.86 3.94
C HIS A 29 -6.22 -5.40 4.31
N ASP A 30 -5.20 -4.65 4.71
CA ASP A 30 -5.37 -3.27 5.19
C ASP A 30 -5.69 -2.29 4.04
N ASP A 31 -5.49 -2.72 2.79
CA ASP A 31 -5.99 -2.01 1.62
C ASP A 31 -7.49 -2.26 1.40
N PHE A 32 -7.95 -3.49 1.66
CA PHE A 32 -9.30 -3.96 1.37
C PHE A 32 -9.77 -4.97 2.45
N PRO A 33 -10.31 -4.52 3.59
CA PRO A 33 -10.64 -5.39 4.72
C PRO A 33 -11.96 -6.16 4.49
N LEU A 34 -11.99 -7.04 3.49
CA LEU A 34 -13.18 -7.74 3.00
C LEU A 34 -13.50 -9.04 3.77
N VAL A 35 -12.49 -9.62 4.41
CA VAL A 35 -12.54 -10.88 5.16
C VAL A 35 -11.58 -10.78 6.36
N LEU A 36 -11.58 -11.78 7.23
CA LEU A 36 -10.59 -11.85 8.30
C LEU A 36 -9.17 -11.81 7.73
N GLN A 37 -8.28 -11.08 8.41
CA GLN A 37 -6.92 -10.80 7.94
C GLN A 37 -6.20 -12.05 7.40
N LYS A 38 -6.16 -13.13 8.19
CA LYS A 38 -5.50 -14.41 7.82
C LYS A 38 -6.07 -15.11 6.59
N GLU A 39 -7.32 -14.81 6.22
CA GLU A 39 -8.03 -15.43 5.09
C GLU A 39 -7.88 -14.62 3.80
N PHE A 40 -7.37 -13.40 3.89
CA PHE A 40 -7.39 -12.43 2.80
C PHE A 40 -6.65 -12.91 1.54
N GLY A 41 -5.42 -13.43 1.69
CA GLY A 41 -4.63 -13.88 0.54
C GLY A 41 -5.33 -15.01 -0.25
N ASP A 42 -5.85 -16.01 0.46
CA ASP A 42 -6.61 -17.11 -0.13
C ASP A 42 -7.95 -16.65 -0.73
N PHE A 43 -8.61 -15.69 -0.10
CA PHE A 43 -9.83 -15.08 -0.61
C PHE A 43 -9.59 -14.42 -1.97
N ILE A 44 -8.58 -13.54 -2.07
CA ILE A 44 -8.24 -12.83 -3.30
C ILE A 44 -7.84 -13.81 -4.41
N LYS A 45 -7.01 -14.82 -4.11
CA LYS A 45 -6.64 -15.87 -5.07
C LYS A 45 -7.87 -16.60 -5.64
N ARG A 46 -8.85 -16.93 -4.80
CA ARG A 46 -10.10 -17.58 -5.24
C ARG A 46 -11.00 -16.68 -6.09
N LYS A 47 -10.83 -15.35 -6.00
CA LYS A 47 -11.59 -14.34 -6.76
C LYS A 47 -10.93 -13.93 -8.07
N ILE A 48 -9.86 -14.60 -8.51
CA ILE A 48 -9.13 -14.26 -9.75
C ILE A 48 -10.04 -14.12 -10.98
N ARG A 49 -11.05 -14.98 -11.16
CA ARG A 49 -12.01 -14.85 -12.28
C ARG A 49 -12.83 -13.58 -12.21
N THR A 50 -13.23 -13.17 -11.01
CA THR A 50 -13.92 -11.89 -10.78
C THR A 50 -12.99 -10.74 -11.09
N LEU A 51 -11.74 -10.78 -10.61
CA LEU A 51 -10.75 -9.74 -10.87
C LEU A 51 -10.43 -9.61 -12.36
N ASN A 52 -10.29 -10.72 -13.10
CA ASN A 52 -10.05 -10.71 -14.55
C ASN A 52 -11.20 -10.02 -15.31
N LYS A 53 -12.46 -10.27 -14.90
CA LYS A 53 -13.64 -9.59 -15.47
C LYS A 53 -13.61 -8.08 -15.24
N HIS A 54 -12.89 -7.63 -14.21
CA HIS A 54 -12.73 -6.23 -13.81
C HIS A 54 -11.29 -5.73 -14.05
N GLY A 55 -10.62 -6.22 -15.11
CA GLY A 55 -9.39 -5.62 -15.62
C GLY A 55 -8.08 -6.13 -15.02
N TYR A 56 -8.07 -7.14 -14.15
CA TYR A 56 -6.82 -7.75 -13.68
C TYR A 56 -6.14 -8.52 -14.81
N THR A 57 -4.85 -8.25 -15.03
CA THR A 57 -4.05 -8.87 -16.10
C THR A 57 -2.72 -9.45 -15.62
N GLY A 58 -2.43 -9.37 -14.31
CA GLY A 58 -1.14 -9.76 -13.75
C GLY A 58 -0.83 -11.26 -13.75
N GLY A 59 -1.81 -12.14 -14.04
CA GLY A 59 -1.61 -13.59 -14.09
C GLY A 59 -1.90 -14.28 -12.76
N THR A 60 -1.09 -15.28 -12.38
CA THR A 60 -1.37 -16.11 -11.20
C THR A 60 -1.07 -15.35 -9.89
N LEU A 61 -1.98 -15.50 -8.93
CA LEU A 61 -1.86 -14.96 -7.57
C LEU A 61 -1.49 -16.04 -6.57
N GLU A 62 -0.65 -15.67 -5.60
CA GLU A 62 -0.37 -16.47 -4.41
C GLU A 62 -0.64 -15.69 -3.12
N PRO A 63 -1.12 -16.36 -2.06
CA PRO A 63 -1.21 -15.77 -0.73
C PRO A 63 0.19 -15.49 -0.17
N TRP A 64 0.31 -14.44 0.62
CA TRP A 64 1.53 -14.13 1.35
C TRP A 64 1.21 -13.45 2.69
N SER A 65 2.18 -13.42 3.62
CA SER A 65 2.04 -12.67 4.88
C SER A 65 3.41 -12.25 5.44
N THR A 66 3.43 -11.22 6.30
CA THR A 66 4.61 -10.87 7.11
C THR A 66 4.60 -11.51 8.51
N ASN A 67 3.66 -12.43 8.79
CA ASN A 67 3.30 -12.95 10.13
C ASN A 67 4.42 -13.65 10.94
N PHE A 68 5.65 -13.66 10.45
CA PHE A 68 6.83 -14.23 11.15
C PHE A 68 8.10 -13.37 11.00
N ARG A 69 7.99 -12.20 10.35
CA ARG A 69 9.14 -11.35 10.01
C ARG A 69 9.09 -9.98 10.67
N GLN A 70 7.90 -9.53 11.11
CA GLN A 70 7.69 -8.17 11.59
C GLN A 70 6.79 -8.13 12.82
N ALA A 71 6.95 -7.07 13.62
CA ALA A 71 6.06 -6.77 14.75
C ALA A 71 4.64 -6.41 14.28
N ASN A 72 4.54 -5.72 13.13
CA ASN A 72 3.28 -5.44 12.46
C ASN A 72 3.09 -6.48 11.36
N PHE A 73 2.09 -7.35 11.51
CA PHE A 73 1.80 -8.38 10.51
C PHE A 73 0.68 -7.93 9.59
N THR A 74 0.85 -8.21 8.30
CA THR A 74 -0.21 -8.08 7.30
C THR A 74 -0.28 -9.34 6.45
N TYR A 75 -1.44 -9.55 5.84
CA TYR A 75 -1.74 -10.68 4.98
C TYR A 75 -2.19 -10.14 3.63
N GLY A 76 -1.81 -10.82 2.56
CA GLY A 76 -1.99 -10.30 1.22
C GLY A 76 -2.04 -11.37 0.14
N ALA A 77 -2.25 -10.91 -1.09
CA ALA A 77 -2.02 -11.68 -2.30
C ALA A 77 -1.00 -10.93 -3.18
N ARG A 78 -0.11 -11.68 -3.83
CA ARG A 78 0.90 -11.12 -4.74
C ARG A 78 0.90 -11.85 -6.07
N VAL A 79 1.34 -11.14 -7.10
CA VAL A 79 1.45 -11.63 -8.46
C VAL A 79 2.76 -12.42 -8.61
N ILE A 80 2.66 -13.72 -8.89
CA ILE A 80 3.83 -14.62 -8.98
C ILE A 80 4.81 -14.13 -10.05
N ALA A 81 4.30 -13.78 -11.24
CA ALA A 81 5.12 -13.38 -12.38
C ALA A 81 5.94 -12.09 -12.13
N ARG A 82 5.56 -11.28 -11.14
CA ARG A 82 6.27 -10.04 -10.79
C ARG A 82 7.42 -10.24 -9.81
N GLN A 83 7.49 -11.41 -9.18
CA GLN A 83 8.55 -11.75 -8.21
C GLN A 83 8.78 -10.63 -7.18
N VAL A 84 7.70 -10.07 -6.61
CA VAL A 84 7.80 -8.97 -5.64
C VAL A 84 8.58 -9.48 -4.41
N PRO A 85 9.77 -8.92 -4.10
CA PRO A 85 10.62 -9.45 -3.05
C PRO A 85 10.01 -9.17 -1.67
N ASP A 86 10.25 -10.09 -0.74
CA ASP A 86 9.73 -9.99 0.63
C ASP A 86 10.17 -8.69 1.32
N THR A 87 11.39 -8.22 1.08
CA THR A 87 11.90 -6.94 1.60
C THR A 87 11.03 -5.74 1.21
N ARG A 88 10.42 -5.76 0.02
CA ARG A 88 9.52 -4.70 -0.45
C ARG A 88 8.15 -4.76 0.22
N LEU A 89 7.65 -5.97 0.47
CA LEU A 89 6.39 -6.20 1.18
C LEU A 89 6.52 -5.82 2.66
N ASP A 90 7.67 -6.16 3.25
CA ASP A 90 8.07 -5.82 4.61
C ASP A 90 8.24 -4.28 4.75
N ALA A 91 8.86 -3.62 3.78
CA ALA A 91 8.97 -2.16 3.75
C ALA A 91 7.59 -1.48 3.64
N TYR A 92 6.71 -1.98 2.79
CA TYR A 92 5.33 -1.49 2.68
C TYR A 92 4.55 -1.62 4.00
N THR A 93 4.70 -2.77 4.66
CA THR A 93 4.03 -3.04 5.94
C THR A 93 4.52 -2.07 7.02
N ASN A 94 5.83 -1.85 7.12
CA ASN A 94 6.39 -0.84 8.03
C ASN A 94 5.87 0.58 7.72
N ALA A 95 5.88 0.97 6.45
CA ALA A 95 5.44 2.30 6.03
C ALA A 95 3.96 2.58 6.33
N THR A 96 3.12 1.54 6.37
CA THR A 96 1.66 1.68 6.53
C THR A 96 1.14 1.23 7.89
N ALA A 97 2.02 0.79 8.80
CA ALA A 97 1.61 0.24 10.09
C ALA A 97 1.05 1.31 11.06
N GLY A 98 1.38 2.59 10.88
CA GLY A 98 0.90 3.69 11.72
C GLY A 98 1.77 4.12 12.92
N PRO A 99 2.75 3.34 13.45
CA PRO A 99 3.67 3.85 14.46
C PRO A 99 4.51 5.03 13.95
N PRO A 100 4.91 5.97 14.84
CA PRO A 100 5.70 7.16 14.48
C PRO A 100 7.02 6.88 13.75
N SER A 101 7.56 5.68 13.87
CA SER A 101 8.80 5.24 13.22
C SER A 101 8.58 4.39 11.96
N GLY A 102 7.34 4.13 11.55
CA GLY A 102 7.01 3.23 10.44
C GLY A 102 7.68 3.61 9.12
N LEU A 103 7.66 4.91 8.78
CA LEU A 103 8.34 5.44 7.59
C LEU A 103 9.86 5.25 7.65
N ALA A 104 10.50 5.56 8.78
CA ALA A 104 11.95 5.37 8.94
C ALA A 104 12.35 3.90 8.87
N LEU A 105 11.55 3.01 9.47
CA LEU A 105 11.76 1.56 9.42
C LEU A 105 11.55 0.96 8.03
N SER A 106 10.76 1.63 7.18
CA SER A 106 10.50 1.16 5.81
C SER A 106 11.74 1.26 4.91
N LYS A 107 12.64 2.21 5.18
CA LYS A 107 13.82 2.54 4.33
C LYS A 107 13.45 2.81 2.87
N LEU A 108 12.22 3.24 2.62
CA LEU A 108 11.73 3.55 1.28
C LEU A 108 12.26 4.90 0.83
N THR A 109 12.58 5.00 -0.46
CA THR A 109 12.76 6.31 -1.11
C THR A 109 11.42 6.93 -1.45
N ILE A 110 11.39 8.23 -1.75
CA ILE A 110 10.20 8.90 -2.27
C ILE A 110 9.71 8.23 -3.57
N GLY A 111 10.62 7.80 -4.44
CA GLY A 111 10.29 7.08 -5.67
C GLY A 111 9.62 5.72 -5.40
N ASP A 112 10.09 4.99 -4.38
CA ASP A 112 9.48 3.71 -4.00
C ASP A 112 8.02 3.87 -3.58
N LEU A 113 7.70 4.94 -2.86
CA LEU A 113 6.33 5.26 -2.46
C LEU A 113 5.40 5.37 -3.67
N SER A 114 5.84 6.02 -4.75
CA SER A 114 5.06 6.13 -5.99
C SER A 114 4.78 4.78 -6.62
N HIS A 115 5.78 3.90 -6.66
CA HIS A 115 5.61 2.53 -7.14
C HIS A 115 4.75 1.67 -6.21
N LEU A 116 4.68 2.02 -4.93
CA LEU A 116 3.86 1.36 -3.91
C LEU A 116 2.46 1.98 -3.76
N LEU A 117 2.13 2.98 -4.59
CA LEU A 117 0.87 3.74 -4.55
C LEU A 117 0.62 4.39 -3.18
N LEU A 118 1.69 4.91 -2.58
CA LEU A 118 1.67 5.63 -1.32
C LEU A 118 1.95 7.12 -1.54
N GLY A 119 1.23 7.96 -0.82
CA GLY A 119 1.56 9.36 -0.60
C GLY A 119 2.00 9.60 0.85
N LEU A 120 2.41 10.83 1.14
CA LEU A 120 2.91 11.22 2.45
C LEU A 120 1.96 12.21 3.14
N VAL A 121 1.85 12.07 4.45
CA VAL A 121 1.12 12.99 5.34
C VAL A 121 2.12 13.83 6.11
N PHE A 122 1.87 15.13 6.19
CA PHE A 122 2.68 16.10 6.92
C PHE A 122 1.79 16.83 7.92
N ALA A 123 2.24 16.90 9.18
CA ALA A 123 1.60 17.72 10.20
C ALA A 123 2.25 19.10 10.24
N CYS A 124 1.48 20.16 9.98
CA CYS A 124 1.96 21.53 10.07
C CYS A 124 1.87 22.05 11.51
N PRO A 125 2.80 22.89 11.98
CA PRO A 125 2.70 23.54 13.30
C PRO A 125 1.43 24.38 13.51
N CYS A 126 0.79 24.84 12.44
CA CYS A 126 -0.49 25.56 12.52
C CYS A 126 -1.71 24.64 12.73
N GLY A 127 -1.51 23.33 12.92
CA GLY A 127 -2.56 22.33 13.10
C GLY A 127 -3.13 21.76 11.80
N HIS A 128 -2.75 22.29 10.63
CA HIS A 128 -3.20 21.77 9.34
C HIS A 128 -2.44 20.51 8.92
N GLN A 129 -3.13 19.51 8.38
CA GLN A 129 -2.50 18.33 7.77
C GLN A 129 -2.41 18.49 6.25
N THR A 130 -1.22 18.23 5.69
CA THR A 130 -0.99 18.29 4.25
C THR A 130 -0.73 16.88 3.73
N LYS A 131 -1.46 16.47 2.70
CA LYS A 131 -1.25 15.20 2.00
C LYS A 131 -0.60 15.48 0.65
N VAL A 132 0.51 14.81 0.38
CA VAL A 132 1.24 14.95 -0.88
C VAL A 132 1.28 13.60 -1.58
N ASP A 133 0.77 13.56 -2.81
CA ASP A 133 0.95 12.40 -3.68
C ASP A 133 2.44 12.28 -4.04
N SER A 134 3.04 11.12 -3.80
CA SER A 134 4.47 10.90 -4.07
C SER A 134 4.84 11.10 -5.54
N ASN A 135 3.88 10.96 -6.47
CA ASN A 135 4.09 11.21 -7.89
C ASN A 135 4.36 12.69 -8.21
N LEU A 136 4.03 13.61 -7.31
CA LEU A 136 4.24 15.05 -7.51
C LEU A 136 5.67 15.50 -7.18
N TYR A 137 6.49 14.63 -6.56
CA TYR A 137 7.88 14.95 -6.31
C TYR A 137 8.70 14.92 -7.59
N SER A 138 9.66 15.85 -7.66
CA SER A 138 10.60 15.95 -8.77
C SER A 138 11.43 14.67 -8.92
N PHE A 139 11.96 14.44 -10.12
CA PHE A 139 12.83 13.28 -10.37
C PHE A 139 14.06 13.25 -9.46
N ALA A 140 14.60 14.42 -9.10
CA ALA A 140 15.73 14.53 -8.18
C ALA A 140 15.34 14.11 -6.75
N ASP A 141 14.16 14.51 -6.29
CA ASP A 141 13.68 14.18 -4.94
C ASP A 141 13.33 12.70 -4.79
N ARG A 142 12.90 12.03 -5.88
CA ARG A 142 12.54 10.61 -5.83
C ARG A 142 13.67 9.67 -5.39
N LYS A 143 14.93 10.11 -5.48
CA LYS A 143 16.10 9.35 -5.00
C LYS A 143 16.35 9.50 -3.49
N LYS A 144 15.71 10.47 -2.83
CA LYS A 144 15.87 10.74 -1.40
C LYS A 144 15.09 9.72 -0.57
N ASP A 145 15.54 9.50 0.65
CA ASP A 145 14.79 8.75 1.65
C ASP A 145 13.44 9.45 1.89
N CYS A 146 12.36 8.68 2.05
CA CYS A 146 11.03 9.25 2.24
C CYS A 146 10.92 10.15 3.48
N THR A 147 11.73 9.91 4.52
CA THR A 147 11.78 10.74 5.73
C THR A 147 12.34 12.14 5.46
N GLN A 148 13.07 12.33 4.35
CA GLN A 148 13.62 13.62 3.92
C GLN A 148 12.66 14.40 3.01
N ALA A 149 11.47 13.87 2.75
CA ALA A 149 10.47 14.56 1.96
C ALA A 149 10.04 15.86 2.65
N THR A 150 9.73 16.87 1.82
CA THR A 150 9.20 18.15 2.27
C THR A 150 7.85 18.42 1.62
N ALA A 151 7.07 19.29 2.24
CA ALA A 151 5.81 19.77 1.71
C ALA A 151 5.63 21.26 2.02
N VAL A 152 4.74 21.94 1.31
CA VAL A 152 4.34 23.30 1.63
C VAL A 152 2.91 23.28 2.17
N CYS A 153 2.71 23.79 3.37
CA CYS A 153 1.37 23.90 3.95
C CYS A 153 0.51 24.83 3.11
N PRO A 154 -0.67 24.40 2.60
CA PRO A 154 -1.50 25.26 1.79
C PRO A 154 -2.12 26.42 2.61
N ALA A 155 -2.30 26.23 3.93
CA ALA A 155 -2.92 27.21 4.82
C ALA A 155 -1.95 28.34 5.24
N CYS A 156 -0.78 28.02 5.79
CA CYS A 156 0.17 29.02 6.30
C CYS A 156 1.43 29.21 5.43
N LYS A 157 1.54 28.49 4.30
CA LYS A 157 2.67 28.52 3.36
C LYS A 157 4.03 28.10 3.96
N ALA A 158 4.05 27.61 5.19
CA ALA A 158 5.26 27.07 5.81
C ALA A 158 5.75 25.83 5.06
N VAL A 159 7.07 25.72 4.90
CA VAL A 159 7.73 24.49 4.46
C VAL A 159 7.76 23.54 5.66
N ILE A 160 7.19 22.35 5.49
CA ILE A 160 7.17 21.28 6.48
C ILE A 160 8.20 20.24 6.06
N THR A 161 9.08 19.90 6.99
CA THR A 161 10.03 18.79 6.86
C THR A 161 9.53 17.61 7.70
N SER A 162 9.91 16.40 7.31
CA SER A 162 9.59 15.16 8.03
C SER A 162 8.11 14.75 7.94
N PRO A 163 7.75 13.84 7.03
CA PRO A 163 6.39 13.29 7.00
C PRO A 163 6.08 12.52 8.28
N SER A 164 4.82 12.59 8.71
CA SER A 164 4.32 11.90 9.90
C SER A 164 3.75 10.51 9.61
N ASP A 165 3.27 10.27 8.38
CA ASP A 165 2.63 9.01 8.00
C ASP A 165 2.60 8.82 6.47
N ALA A 166 2.22 7.63 6.00
CA ALA A 166 1.86 7.37 4.61
C ALA A 166 0.35 7.13 4.45
N TYR A 167 -0.16 7.41 3.25
CA TYR A 167 -1.54 7.07 2.89
C TYR A 167 -1.62 6.42 1.50
N ARG A 168 -2.68 5.66 1.25
CA ARG A 168 -2.90 4.93 -0.02
C ARG A 168 -3.51 5.86 -1.07
N LEU A 169 -3.04 5.77 -2.31
CA LEU A 169 -3.45 6.63 -3.44
C LEU A 169 -4.62 6.07 -4.28
N PHE A 170 -5.48 5.19 -3.73
CA PHE A 170 -6.53 4.47 -4.47
C PHE A 170 -7.84 4.29 -3.67
#